data_AF-A0A2S1YRA0-F1
#
_entry.id   AF-A0A2S1YRA0-F1
#
_cell.length_a   1.000
_cell.length_b   1.000
_cell.length_c   1.000
_cell.angle_alpha   90.00
_cell.angle_beta   90.00
_cell.angle_gamma   90.00
#
_symmetry.space_group_name_H-M   'P 1'
#
loop_
_entity.id
_entity.type
_entity.pdbx_description
1 polymer ?
#
loop_
_entity_poly.entity_id
_entity_poly.type
_entity_poly.pdbx_seq_one_letter_code
_entity_poly.pdbx_strand_id
1 'polypeptide(L)'
;MLMETIQKVIELLSKKYKARISILSNNLDGRFNSMLDTKNGTMFSVSFDSLYVFKDSNNNFWSTTPRSFVYNDKKYYPKAGQEYTRHDGIKYTFTTREEVLEKAMAYFEKFIDPNYGIKIVNQKLFFYEGRDKTEVLNLQKFKSRLFGKIDTYISFN
;
A
#
# COMPACT_ATOMS: atom_id res chain seq x y z
N MET A 1 5.34 16.30 -13.83
CA MET A 1 4.09 15.63 -13.42
C MET A 1 4.16 14.11 -13.56
N LEU A 2 4.39 13.52 -14.74
CA LEU A 2 4.41 12.06 -14.91
C LEU A 2 5.41 11.33 -13.98
N MET A 3 6.60 11.91 -13.81
CA MET A 3 7.67 11.38 -12.96
C MET A 3 7.32 11.41 -11.45
N GLU A 4 6.54 12.39 -11.01
CA GLU A 4 6.11 12.53 -9.61
C GLU A 4 5.02 11.49 -9.26
N THR A 5 4.09 11.24 -10.18
CA THR A 5 3.02 10.24 -9.99
C THR A 5 3.58 8.82 -9.96
N ILE A 6 4.61 8.53 -10.77
CA ILE A 6 5.33 7.25 -10.73
C ILE A 6 6.06 7.08 -9.39
N GLN A 7 6.74 8.14 -8.91
CA GLN A 7 7.43 8.12 -7.62
C GLN A 7 6.48 7.79 -6.47
N LYS A 8 5.30 8.42 -6.41
CA LYS A 8 4.27 8.15 -5.40
C LYS A 8 3.77 6.70 -5.43
N VAL A 9 3.63 6.11 -6.61
CA VAL A 9 3.27 4.69 -6.76
C VAL A 9 4.38 3.77 -6.24
N ILE A 10 5.63 4.02 -6.63
CA ILE A 10 6.79 3.25 -6.14
C ILE A 10 6.88 3.35 -4.62
N GLU A 11 6.67 4.54 -4.07
CA GLU A 11 6.66 4.76 -2.62
C GLU A 11 5.56 3.97 -1.94
N LEU A 12 4.33 3.98 -2.45
CA LEU A 12 3.20 3.23 -1.92
C LEU A 12 3.48 1.71 -1.99
N LEU A 13 3.80 1.19 -3.17
CA LEU A 13 4.04 -0.25 -3.38
C LEU A 13 5.25 -0.79 -2.61
N SER A 14 6.24 0.06 -2.30
CA SER A 14 7.39 -0.35 -1.49
C SER A 14 7.10 -0.38 0.02
N LYS A 15 5.95 0.15 0.48
CA LYS A 15 5.57 0.12 1.91
C LYS A 15 5.34 -1.30 2.41
N LYS A 16 5.48 -1.45 3.72
CA LYS A 16 5.17 -2.69 4.43
C LYS A 16 3.90 -2.45 5.21
N TYR A 17 2.98 -3.40 5.12
CA TYR A 17 1.62 -3.25 5.59
C TYR A 17 1.31 -4.34 6.61
N LYS A 18 0.36 -4.07 7.50
CA LYS A 18 -0.21 -5.08 8.41
C LYS A 18 -0.86 -6.21 7.60
N ALA A 19 -0.91 -7.41 8.18
CA ALA A 19 -1.16 -8.71 7.52
C ALA A 19 -2.38 -8.81 6.56
N ARG A 20 -3.36 -7.91 6.62
CA ARG A 20 -4.54 -7.92 5.73
C ARG A 20 -4.31 -7.31 4.34
N ILE A 21 -3.22 -6.56 4.14
CA ILE A 21 -2.89 -6.01 2.83
C ILE A 21 -1.91 -6.94 2.12
N SER A 22 -2.32 -7.47 0.98
CA SER A 22 -1.48 -8.26 0.10
C SER A 22 -1.00 -7.39 -1.06
N ILE A 23 0.31 -7.40 -1.32
CA ILE A 23 0.89 -6.82 -2.53
C ILE A 23 1.15 -7.97 -3.49
N LEU A 24 0.46 -7.94 -4.63
CA LEU A 24 0.60 -8.89 -5.71
C LEU A 24 1.41 -8.20 -6.81
N SER A 25 2.66 -8.65 -6.99
CA SER A 25 3.52 -8.22 -8.10
C SER A 25 3.75 -9.43 -8.97
N ASN A 26 3.50 -9.32 -10.27
CA ASN A 26 3.75 -10.42 -11.19
C ASN A 26 5.21 -10.37 -11.69
N ASN A 27 5.90 -11.50 -11.58
CA ASN A 27 7.36 -11.64 -11.68
C ASN A 27 7.96 -11.38 -13.09
N LEU A 28 9.29 -11.20 -13.07
CA LEU A 28 10.31 -10.97 -14.12
C LEU A 28 10.21 -9.67 -14.93
N ASP A 29 9.02 -9.27 -15.39
CA ASP A 29 8.88 -8.08 -16.26
C ASP A 29 8.19 -6.88 -15.56
N GLY A 30 7.73 -7.03 -14.32
CA GLY A 30 7.20 -5.94 -13.47
C GLY A 30 5.94 -5.22 -13.98
N ARG A 31 5.23 -5.77 -14.98
CA ARG A 31 4.20 -5.04 -15.76
C ARG A 31 2.90 -4.76 -15.00
N PHE A 32 2.63 -5.48 -13.92
CA PHE A 32 1.41 -5.36 -13.12
C PHE A 32 1.74 -5.43 -11.63
N ASN A 33 1.32 -4.39 -10.91
CA ASN A 33 1.39 -4.36 -9.46
C ASN A 33 0.02 -4.03 -8.88
N SER A 34 -0.39 -4.81 -7.89
CA SER A 34 -1.69 -4.68 -7.25
C SER A 34 -1.56 -4.74 -5.74
N MET A 35 -2.40 -3.98 -5.07
CA MET A 35 -2.61 -4.03 -3.63
C MET A 35 -4.04 -4.46 -3.37
N LEU A 36 -4.23 -5.38 -2.43
CA LEU A 36 -5.54 -5.92 -2.07
C LEU A 36 -5.69 -5.94 -0.55
N ASP A 37 -6.73 -5.27 -0.04
CA ASP A 37 -7.24 -5.58 1.30
C ASP A 37 -8.09 -6.84 1.20
N THR A 38 -7.55 -7.96 1.69
CA THR A 38 -8.20 -9.27 1.61
C THR A 38 -9.47 -9.37 2.45
N LYS A 39 -9.68 -8.45 3.40
CA LYS A 39 -10.88 -8.41 4.24
C LYS A 39 -12.06 -7.73 3.55
N ASN A 40 -11.80 -6.57 2.94
CA ASN A 40 -12.86 -5.70 2.43
C ASN A 40 -12.97 -5.71 0.89
N GLY A 41 -12.04 -6.39 0.21
CA GLY A 41 -12.01 -6.45 -1.26
C GLY A 41 -11.63 -5.13 -1.93
N THR A 42 -11.19 -4.12 -1.16
CA THR A 42 -10.61 -2.87 -1.68
C THR A 42 -9.32 -3.18 -2.41
N MET A 43 -9.18 -2.66 -3.62
CA MET A 43 -8.06 -2.99 -4.50
C MET A 43 -7.52 -1.73 -5.15
N PHE A 44 -6.20 -1.67 -5.29
CA PHE A 44 -5.53 -0.75 -6.18
C PHE A 44 -4.67 -1.56 -7.16
N SER A 45 -4.73 -1.25 -8.44
CA SER A 45 -3.94 -1.91 -9.46
C SER A 45 -3.34 -0.89 -10.42
N VAL A 46 -2.09 -1.12 -10.79
CA VAL A 46 -1.37 -0.35 -11.79
C VAL A 46 -0.86 -1.33 -12.85
N SER A 47 -1.21 -1.04 -14.10
CA SER A 47 -0.66 -1.73 -15.26
C SER A 47 0.04 -0.74 -16.18
N PHE A 48 1.26 -1.07 -16.60
CA PHE A 48 2.07 -0.41 -17.63
C PHE A 48 1.78 1.08 -17.87
N ASP A 49 2.57 1.97 -17.25
CA ASP A 49 2.68 3.44 -17.41
C ASP A 49 1.41 4.31 -17.53
N SER A 50 0.20 3.77 -17.48
CA SER A 50 -0.98 4.54 -17.88
C SER A 50 -2.32 4.10 -17.32
N LEU A 51 -2.52 2.82 -16.98
CA LEU A 51 -3.80 2.36 -16.45
C LEU A 51 -3.74 2.12 -14.95
N TYR A 52 -4.47 2.96 -14.21
CA TYR A 52 -4.60 2.90 -12.77
C TYR A 52 -6.05 2.62 -12.46
N VAL A 53 -6.28 1.67 -11.56
CA VAL A 53 -7.61 1.27 -11.13
C VAL A 53 -7.66 1.21 -9.63
N PHE A 54 -8.64 1.87 -9.03
CA PHE A 54 -8.97 1.76 -7.62
C PHE A 54 -10.41 1.25 -7.48
N LYS A 55 -10.59 0.26 -6.62
CA LYS A 55 -11.88 -0.32 -6.25
C LYS A 55 -12.07 -0.14 -4.76
N ASP A 56 -13.13 0.54 -4.33
CA ASP A 56 -13.45 0.67 -2.90
C ASP A 56 -14.18 -0.57 -2.33
N SER A 57 -14.50 -0.52 -1.04
CA SER A 57 -15.26 -1.58 -0.36
C SER A 57 -16.72 -1.68 -0.81
N ASN A 58 -17.25 -0.67 -1.50
CA ASN A 58 -18.62 -0.61 -1.99
C ASN A 58 -18.72 -1.06 -3.47
N ASN A 59 -17.65 -1.65 -4.02
CA ASN A 59 -17.52 -2.02 -5.43
C ASN A 59 -17.65 -0.85 -6.42
N ASN A 60 -17.35 0.39 -6.00
CA ASN A 60 -17.16 1.49 -6.93
C ASN A 60 -15.76 1.40 -7.56
N PHE A 61 -15.68 1.61 -8.87
CA PHE A 61 -14.42 1.56 -9.61
C PHE A 61 -14.04 2.94 -10.13
N TRP A 62 -12.82 3.37 -9.85
CA TRP A 62 -12.20 4.52 -10.48
C TRP A 62 -11.07 4.04 -11.36
N SER A 63 -11.09 4.46 -12.62
CA SER A 63 -10.06 4.10 -13.59
C SER A 63 -9.53 5.35 -14.25
N THR A 64 -8.24 5.37 -14.57
CA THR A 64 -7.72 6.34 -15.55
C THR A 64 -8.50 6.22 -16.84
N THR A 65 -8.81 7.36 -17.45
CA THR A 65 -9.58 7.44 -18.70
C THR A 65 -8.76 6.84 -19.85
N PRO A 66 -9.15 5.68 -20.43
CA PRO A 66 -8.46 5.14 -21.59
C PRO A 66 -8.80 5.98 -22.84
N ARG A 67 -7.91 5.96 -23.86
CA ARG A 67 -8.21 6.61 -25.15
C ARG A 67 -9.49 6.05 -25.77
N SER A 68 -9.67 4.74 -25.67
CA SER A 68 -10.89 4.03 -26.05
C SER A 68 -10.91 2.67 -25.40
N PHE A 69 -12.10 2.09 -25.25
CA PHE A 69 -12.25 0.67 -24.91
C PHE A 69 -13.35 0.05 -25.76
N VAL A 70 -13.30 -1.28 -25.91
CA VAL A 70 -14.32 -2.04 -26.62
C VAL A 70 -15.18 -2.77 -25.59
N TYR A 71 -16.49 -2.66 -25.73
CA TYR A 71 -17.46 -3.36 -24.89
C TYR A 71 -18.70 -3.69 -25.73
N ASN A 72 -19.20 -4.93 -25.65
CA ASN A 72 -20.31 -5.44 -26.49
C ASN A 72 -20.14 -5.08 -27.97
N ASP A 73 -18.95 -5.35 -28.53
CA ASP A 73 -18.56 -5.06 -29.91
C ASP A 73 -18.65 -3.58 -30.34
N LYS A 74 -18.88 -2.67 -29.39
CA LYS A 74 -18.90 -1.22 -29.61
C LYS A 74 -17.66 -0.58 -29.01
N LYS A 75 -17.07 0.35 -29.78
CA LYS A 75 -15.93 1.15 -29.33
C LYS A 75 -16.43 2.42 -28.64
N TYR A 76 -15.98 2.63 -27.42
CA TYR A 76 -16.31 3.78 -26.59
C TYR A 76 -15.09 4.68 -26.41
N TYR A 77 -15.33 5.99 -26.31
CA TYR A 77 -14.32 7.02 -26.09
C TYR A 77 -14.68 7.78 -24.80
N PRO A 78 -14.31 7.24 -23.63
CA PRO A 78 -14.70 7.85 -22.36
C PRO A 78 -13.98 9.18 -22.16
N LYS A 79 -14.61 10.06 -21.40
CA LYS A 79 -14.03 11.31 -20.91
C LYS A 79 -13.89 11.24 -19.39
N ALA A 80 -12.92 11.97 -18.85
CA ALA A 80 -12.81 12.13 -17.40
C ALA A 80 -14.11 12.74 -16.82
N GLY A 81 -14.53 12.24 -15.66
CA GLY A 81 -15.81 12.58 -15.02
C GLY A 81 -17.01 11.80 -15.57
N GLN A 82 -16.85 11.02 -16.64
CA GLN A 82 -17.94 10.16 -17.11
C GLN A 82 -18.02 8.87 -16.31
N GLU A 83 -19.26 8.48 -16.03
CA GLU A 83 -19.58 7.21 -15.40
C GLU A 83 -20.10 6.24 -16.45
N TYR A 84 -19.66 5.00 -16.36
CA TYR A 84 -20.10 3.92 -17.21
C TYR A 84 -20.52 2.74 -16.35
N THR A 85 -21.80 2.37 -16.44
CA THR A 85 -22.34 1.21 -15.76
C THR A 85 -22.38 0.04 -16.73
N ARG A 86 -21.67 -1.03 -16.40
CA ARG A 86 -21.73 -2.29 -17.14
C ARG A 86 -23.06 -2.99 -16.91
N HIS A 87 -23.38 -3.97 -17.75
CA HIS A 87 -24.62 -4.76 -17.66
C HIS A 87 -24.76 -5.52 -16.33
N ASP A 88 -23.64 -5.85 -15.68
CA ASP A 88 -23.57 -6.49 -14.37
C ASP A 88 -23.76 -5.51 -13.19
N GLY A 89 -24.09 -4.25 -13.48
CA GLY A 89 -24.31 -3.21 -12.49
C GLY A 89 -23.02 -2.56 -11.96
N ILE A 90 -21.84 -2.99 -12.43
CA ILE A 90 -20.58 -2.39 -11.99
C ILE A 90 -20.41 -1.00 -12.59
N LYS A 91 -20.20 -0.02 -11.72
CA LYS A 91 -20.02 1.38 -12.08
C LYS A 91 -18.55 1.76 -12.15
N TYR A 92 -18.12 2.24 -13.31
CA TYR A 92 -16.78 2.77 -13.57
C TYR A 92 -16.86 4.29 -13.69
N THR A 93 -16.13 4.99 -12.84
CA THR A 93 -15.88 6.42 -12.96
C THR A 93 -14.52 6.60 -13.62
N PHE A 94 -14.50 7.15 -14.83
CA PHE A 94 -13.26 7.47 -15.52
C PHE A 94 -12.73 8.80 -15.01
N THR A 95 -11.46 8.83 -14.61
CA THR A 95 -10.83 10.03 -14.07
C THR A 95 -9.35 10.14 -14.44
N THR A 96 -8.64 11.09 -13.85
CA THR A 96 -7.21 11.33 -13.96
C THR A 96 -6.41 10.29 -13.17
N ARG A 97 -5.13 10.15 -13.47
CA ARG A 97 -4.25 9.22 -12.75
C ARG A 97 -4.08 9.66 -11.30
N GLU A 98 -3.99 10.96 -11.09
CA GLU A 98 -3.79 11.63 -9.82
C GLU A 98 -4.94 11.34 -8.86
N GLU A 99 -6.19 11.45 -9.33
CA GLU A 99 -7.36 11.15 -8.51
C GLU A 99 -7.47 9.67 -8.13
N VAL A 100 -7.14 8.75 -9.05
CA VAL A 100 -7.11 7.32 -8.71
C VAL A 100 -6.06 7.05 -7.64
N LEU A 101 -4.89 7.67 -7.76
CA LEU A 101 -3.79 7.50 -6.81
C LEU A 101 -4.12 8.11 -5.44
N GLU A 102 -4.73 9.29 -5.40
CA GLU A 102 -5.17 9.93 -4.16
C GLU A 102 -6.12 9.03 -3.37
N LYS A 103 -7.09 8.40 -4.06
CA LYS A 103 -8.00 7.42 -3.43
C LYS A 103 -7.27 6.21 -2.89
N ALA A 104 -6.31 5.68 -3.65
CA ALA A 104 -5.50 4.55 -3.21
C ALA A 104 -4.67 4.90 -1.97
N MET A 105 -3.99 6.05 -1.97
CA MET A 105 -3.18 6.51 -0.83
C MET A 105 -4.05 6.73 0.41
N ALA A 106 -5.15 7.48 0.29
CA ALA A 106 -6.09 7.76 1.37
C ALA A 106 -6.66 6.49 2.02
N TYR A 107 -6.70 5.38 1.29
CA TYR A 107 -7.07 4.08 1.82
C TYR A 107 -5.88 3.34 2.43
N PHE A 108 -4.88 2.97 1.62
CA PHE A 108 -3.86 2.01 2.01
C PHE A 108 -2.84 2.56 3.02
N GLU A 109 -2.61 3.87 3.07
CA GLU A 109 -1.66 4.44 4.03
C GLU A 109 -2.04 4.17 5.50
N LYS A 110 -3.34 4.03 5.78
CA LYS A 110 -3.87 3.68 7.12
C LYS A 110 -3.40 2.30 7.62
N PHE A 111 -2.86 1.48 6.74
CA PHE A 111 -2.47 0.10 6.99
C PHE A 111 -0.95 -0.07 7.00
N ILE A 112 -0.20 1.00 6.72
CA ILE A 112 1.25 0.99 6.81
C ILE A 112 1.61 0.57 8.24
N ASP A 113 2.51 -0.39 8.34
CA ASP A 113 3.05 -0.81 9.61
C ASP A 113 4.31 0.01 9.92
N PRO A 114 4.23 1.04 10.80
CA PRO A 114 5.40 1.82 11.18
C PRO A 114 6.42 0.98 11.97
N ASN A 115 5.99 -0.17 12.50
CA ASN A 115 6.76 -1.07 13.34
C ASN A 115 7.28 -2.29 12.56
N TYR A 116 7.09 -2.33 11.24
CA TYR A 116 7.56 -3.44 10.44
C TYR A 116 9.10 -3.55 10.51
N GLY A 117 9.59 -4.71 10.95
CA GLY A 117 11.03 -4.95 11.15
C GLY A 117 11.55 -4.58 12.54
N ILE A 118 10.69 -4.18 13.48
CA ILE A 118 11.06 -4.13 14.91
C ILE A 118 11.36 -5.55 15.39
N LYS A 119 12.57 -5.75 15.93
CA LYS A 119 12.97 -7.00 16.57
C LYS A 119 13.02 -6.76 18.07
N ILE A 120 12.16 -7.45 18.82
CA ILE A 120 12.26 -7.48 20.28
C ILE A 120 13.46 -8.36 20.60
N VAL A 121 14.48 -7.79 21.25
CA VAL A 121 15.67 -8.53 21.68
C VAL A 121 15.67 -8.53 23.20
N ASN A 122 15.30 -9.66 23.79
CA ASN A 122 15.38 -9.83 25.23
C ASN A 122 16.85 -10.03 25.60
N GLN A 123 17.46 -9.04 26.26
CA GLN A 123 18.81 -9.17 26.82
C GLN A 123 18.70 -9.28 28.34
N LYS A 124 19.16 -10.40 28.88
CA LYS A 124 19.37 -10.52 30.33
C LYS A 124 20.69 -9.85 30.67
N LEU A 125 20.65 -8.81 31.49
CA LEU A 125 21.84 -8.17 32.04
C LEU A 125 22.09 -8.74 33.44
N PHE A 126 23.33 -9.17 33.69
CA PHE A 126 23.77 -9.62 35.00
C PHE A 126 24.57 -8.50 35.66
N PHE A 127 24.04 -7.95 36.75
CA PHE A 127 24.76 -6.94 37.54
C PHE A 127 25.53 -7.65 38.65
N TYR A 128 26.86 -7.62 38.56
CA TYR A 128 27.76 -8.16 39.58
C TYR A 128 27.99 -7.13 40.70
N GLU A 129 26.95 -6.83 41.48
CA GLU A 129 27.14 -6.24 42.81
C GLU A 129 26.21 -6.92 43.83
N GLY A 130 26.69 -8.02 44.39
CA GLY A 130 26.42 -8.41 45.77
C GLY A 130 25.06 -9.03 46.13
N ARG A 131 24.08 -9.18 45.23
CA ARG A 131 22.86 -9.97 45.49
C ARG A 131 22.33 -10.62 44.21
N ASP A 132 21.89 -11.88 44.34
CA ASP A 132 21.18 -12.65 43.32
C ASP A 132 19.85 -12.01 42.91
N LYS A 133 19.90 -10.89 42.19
CA LYS A 133 18.74 -10.30 41.52
C LYS A 133 18.98 -10.33 40.03
N THR A 134 18.32 -11.29 39.37
CA THR A 134 18.24 -11.31 37.91
C THR A 134 17.17 -10.30 37.50
N GLU A 135 17.56 -9.12 37.04
CA GLU A 135 16.63 -8.18 36.42
C GLU A 135 16.58 -8.44 34.91
N VAL A 136 15.39 -8.71 34.39
CA VAL A 136 15.17 -8.91 32.95
C VAL A 136 14.84 -7.56 32.33
N LEU A 137 15.79 -6.98 31.61
CA LEU A 137 15.55 -5.75 30.85
C LEU A 137 14.98 -6.11 29.46
N ASN A 138 13.75 -5.70 29.19
CA ASN A 138 13.16 -5.86 27.86
C ASN A 138 13.61 -4.70 26.97
N LEU A 139 14.61 -4.94 26.12
CA LEU A 139 15.08 -3.95 25.16
C LEU A 139 14.32 -4.08 23.84
N GLN A 140 13.64 -3.00 23.45
CA GLN A 140 13.08 -2.90 22.11
C GLN A 140 14.10 -2.25 21.18
N LYS A 141 14.60 -3.02 20.20
CA LYS A 141 15.42 -2.47 19.11
C LYS A 141 14.52 -2.22 17.91
N PHE A 142 14.42 -0.96 17.48
CA PHE A 142 13.73 -0.61 16.25
C PHE A 142 14.69 -0.06 15.21
N LYS A 143 14.47 -0.41 13.94
CA LYS A 143 15.11 0.23 12.79
C LYS A 143 14.04 1.02 12.06
N SER A 144 14.03 2.34 12.26
CA SER A 144 13.05 3.22 11.62
C SER A 144 13.26 3.23 10.11
N ARG A 145 12.18 3.08 9.33
CA ARG A 145 12.22 3.30 7.88
C ARG A 145 12.36 4.78 7.52
N LEU A 146 11.88 5.68 8.37
CA LEU A 146 11.91 7.13 8.13
C LEU A 146 13.30 7.72 8.39
N PHE A 147 14.11 7.07 9.23
CA PHE A 147 15.43 7.58 9.61
C PHE A 147 16.49 6.49 9.48
N GLY A 148 17.28 6.54 8.41
CA GLY A 148 18.29 5.52 8.09
C GLY A 148 19.47 5.41 9.08
N LYS A 149 19.57 6.27 10.09
CA LYS A 149 20.71 6.36 11.03
C LYS A 149 20.34 6.27 12.51
N ILE A 150 19.09 5.98 12.86
CA ILE A 150 18.68 5.97 14.27
C ILE A 150 18.64 4.52 14.79
N ASP A 151 19.71 4.10 15.49
CA ASP A 151 19.69 2.98 16.42
C ASP A 151 19.30 3.53 17.81
N THR A 152 18.00 3.72 18.06
CA THR A 152 17.51 4.14 19.38
C THR A 152 16.96 2.93 20.13
N TYR A 153 17.36 2.81 21.38
CA TYR A 153 16.90 1.79 22.31
C TYR A 153 15.91 2.44 23.27
N ILE A 154 14.72 1.86 23.40
CA ILE A 154 13.78 2.26 24.46
C ILE A 154 13.76 1.15 25.49
N SER A 155 14.11 1.51 26.72
CA SER A 155 14.07 0.66 27.90
C SER A 155 12.74 0.89 28.61
N PHE A 156 12.03 -0.19 28.93
CA PHE A 156 10.87 -0.15 29.82
C PHE A 156 11.09 -1.17 30.93
N ASN A 157 10.86 -0.75 32.18
CA ASN A 157 10.82 -1.62 33.36
C ASN A 157 9.41 -2.18 33.55
#